data_AF-A0A536EGG2-F1
#
_entry.id   AF-A0A536EGG2-F1
#
_cell.length_a   1.000
_cell.length_b   1.000
_cell.length_c   1.000
_cell.angle_alpha   90.00
_cell.angle_beta   90.00
_cell.angle_gamma   90.00
#
_symmetry.space_group_name_H-M   'P 1'
#
loop_
_entity.id
_entity.type
_entity.pdbx_description
1 polymer ?
#
loop_
_entity_poly.entity_id
_entity_poly.type
_entity_poly.pdbx_seq_one_letter_code
_entity_poly.pdbx_strand_id
1 'polypeptide(L)'
;MPAVPTQLEPRVQRAPQLTRHAAVLGTGSFVPDGIISNADLEAMVHTSDAWILERTGIRERRRAGAGVTAATLGAAAGRRALAAAGISEVSAIIVATCSPDTFIPPTACLVQRELGLPGVPAFDINAACSGFVDALVVANSLIVSGAAGTVLVIGAEALTQLVDYTDRSTCVLFGDGAGALVLGAADRGGVVATSWGADGLDADLIYYGVKGDDPNSGDGVRMHGKGTFRNAVERMVGIAEELCATAGWRLDDVDLLVPHQANARIIEAVAKRLRLPMNKVMVNLDRYGNTGGASIALALAEADQLGRLGAGRRVLAIAFGAGATWGGVALEWTSTRAAWAAPGGADRNRRVPRMRQAVRLRALQGRPQRLHRVRPSRARPGRAAHRAAGGLAQHGAARAARRRP
;
A
#
# COMPACT_ATOMS: atom_id res chain seq x y z
N MET A 1 -67.71 17.49 -10.34
CA MET A 1 -66.40 16.92 -9.94
C MET A 1 -65.41 17.20 -11.06
N PRO A 2 -64.28 17.89 -10.82
CA PRO A 2 -63.31 18.12 -11.87
C PRO A 2 -62.50 16.84 -12.13
N ALA A 3 -62.26 16.56 -13.41
CA ALA A 3 -61.53 15.39 -13.86
C ALA A 3 -60.07 15.44 -13.37
N VAL A 4 -59.62 14.33 -12.77
CA VAL A 4 -58.22 14.11 -12.40
C VAL A 4 -57.41 13.92 -13.69
N PRO A 5 -56.33 14.69 -13.92
CA PRO A 5 -55.45 14.46 -15.06
C PRO A 5 -54.73 13.12 -14.89
N THR A 6 -54.98 12.23 -15.83
CA THR A 6 -54.28 10.95 -16.00
C THR A 6 -52.86 11.20 -16.50
N GLN A 7 -51.91 10.53 -15.82
CA GLN A 7 -50.53 10.26 -16.24
C GLN A 7 -49.54 11.44 -16.24
N LEU A 8 -48.77 11.53 -15.15
CA LEU A 8 -47.43 12.11 -15.17
C LEU A 8 -46.53 11.14 -15.95
N GLU A 9 -46.21 11.47 -17.21
CA GLU A 9 -45.11 10.79 -17.88
C GLU A 9 -43.80 11.07 -17.12
N PRO A 10 -42.99 10.04 -16.84
CA PRO A 10 -41.68 10.27 -16.27
C PRO A 10 -40.83 10.97 -17.32
N ARG A 11 -40.54 12.26 -17.10
CA ARG A 11 -39.45 12.95 -17.81
C ARG A 11 -38.12 12.35 -17.36
N VAL A 12 -37.80 11.16 -17.87
CA VAL A 12 -36.43 10.64 -17.81
C VAL A 12 -35.65 11.42 -18.87
N GLN A 13 -35.18 12.61 -18.49
CA GLN A 13 -33.99 13.14 -19.11
C GLN A 13 -32.88 12.17 -18.73
N ARG A 14 -32.39 11.37 -19.69
CA ARG A 14 -31.10 10.70 -19.54
C ARG A 14 -30.11 11.79 -19.15
N ALA A 15 -29.57 11.72 -17.93
CA ALA A 15 -28.43 12.55 -17.56
C ALA A 15 -27.39 12.41 -18.67
N PRO A 16 -26.81 13.52 -19.18
CA PRO A 16 -25.77 13.41 -20.18
C PRO A 16 -24.70 12.45 -19.63
N GLN A 17 -24.31 11.46 -20.44
CA GLN A 17 -23.13 10.66 -20.14
C GLN A 17 -21.94 11.62 -20.10
N LEU A 18 -21.64 12.11 -18.90
CA LEU A 18 -20.42 12.85 -18.66
C LEU A 18 -19.31 11.82 -18.80
N THR A 19 -18.54 11.87 -19.89
CA THR A 19 -17.24 11.19 -19.99
C THR A 19 -16.29 11.87 -19.00
N ARG A 20 -16.47 11.57 -17.71
CA ARG A 20 -15.54 12.00 -16.67
C ARG A 20 -14.37 11.04 -16.67
N HIS A 21 -13.18 11.59 -16.83
CA HIS A 21 -11.93 10.88 -16.62
C HIS A 21 -11.32 11.28 -15.27
N ALA A 22 -10.53 10.39 -14.65
CA ALA A 22 -9.73 10.72 -13.48
C ALA A 22 -8.32 11.14 -13.89
N ALA A 23 -8.11 12.44 -14.02
CA ALA A 23 -6.84 13.05 -14.43
C ALA A 23 -5.93 13.33 -13.23
N VAL A 24 -4.61 13.23 -13.44
CA VAL A 24 -3.62 13.63 -12.44
C VAL A 24 -3.49 15.15 -12.46
N LEU A 25 -3.80 15.80 -11.34
CA LEU A 25 -3.75 17.26 -11.17
C LEU A 25 -2.44 17.71 -10.51
N GLY A 26 -1.95 16.93 -9.54
CA GLY A 26 -0.69 17.17 -8.86
C GLY A 26 -0.11 15.87 -8.33
N THR A 27 1.21 15.77 -8.29
CA THR A 27 1.91 14.63 -7.71
C THR A 27 2.46 15.00 -6.35
N GLY A 28 2.84 14.04 -5.51
CA GLY A 28 3.94 14.29 -4.62
C GLY A 28 4.57 13.22 -3.78
N SER A 29 5.67 13.54 -3.12
CA SER A 29 6.49 12.55 -2.44
C SER A 29 7.19 13.12 -1.21
N PHE A 30 7.48 12.24 -0.26
CA PHE A 30 8.30 12.54 0.92
C PHE A 30 9.00 11.26 1.37
N VAL A 31 10.26 11.39 1.77
CA VAL A 31 11.06 10.30 2.36
C VAL A 31 11.72 10.82 3.63
N PRO A 32 11.92 9.96 4.64
CA PRO A 32 12.62 10.37 5.85
C PRO A 32 14.12 10.61 5.60
N ASP A 33 14.74 11.34 6.52
CA ASP A 33 16.16 11.72 6.47
C ASP A 33 17.09 10.56 6.87
N GLY A 34 16.60 9.61 7.66
CA GLY A 34 17.38 8.44 8.08
C GLY A 34 17.76 7.58 6.87
N ILE A 35 18.99 7.06 6.88
CA ILE A 35 19.53 6.22 5.80
C ILE A 35 20.01 4.90 6.42
N ILE A 36 19.73 3.80 5.74
CA ILE A 36 20.36 2.49 5.94
C ILE A 36 21.16 2.18 4.68
N SER A 37 22.49 2.37 4.76
CA SER A 37 23.41 2.02 3.69
C SER A 37 23.69 0.52 3.67
N ASN A 38 24.26 0.02 2.56
CA ASN A 38 24.76 -1.35 2.52
C ASN A 38 25.88 -1.58 3.55
N ALA A 39 26.72 -0.59 3.84
CA ALA A 39 27.77 -0.68 4.86
C ALA A 39 27.19 -0.84 6.28
N ASP A 40 26.06 -0.19 6.58
CA ASP A 40 25.36 -0.39 7.85
C ASP A 40 24.88 -1.84 7.99
N LEU A 41 24.38 -2.43 6.89
CA LEU A 41 23.89 -3.82 6.87
C LEU A 41 25.02 -4.85 6.96
N GLU A 42 26.19 -4.57 6.39
CA GLU A 42 27.40 -5.42 6.56
C GLU A 42 27.81 -5.56 8.03
N ALA A 43 27.61 -4.50 8.83
CA ALA A 43 27.89 -4.53 10.26
C ALA A 43 26.83 -5.29 11.08
N MET A 44 25.66 -5.58 10.49
CA MET A 44 24.51 -6.21 11.18
C MET A 44 24.34 -7.69 10.83
N VAL A 45 24.56 -8.07 9.56
CA VAL A 45 24.36 -9.43 9.05
C VAL A 45 25.50 -9.85 8.13
N HIS A 46 25.71 -11.17 7.97
CA HIS A 46 26.73 -11.71 7.08
C HIS A 46 26.42 -11.44 5.60
N THR A 47 26.72 -10.24 5.11
CA THR A 47 26.45 -9.77 3.74
C THR A 47 27.62 -8.94 3.22
N SER A 48 27.51 -8.45 1.97
CA SER A 48 28.41 -7.44 1.42
C SER A 48 27.65 -6.47 0.50
N ASP A 49 28.16 -5.26 0.31
CA ASP A 49 27.65 -4.27 -0.64
C ASP A 49 27.55 -4.86 -2.05
N ALA A 50 28.62 -5.52 -2.50
CA ALA A 50 28.66 -6.20 -3.79
C ALA A 50 27.53 -7.23 -3.92
N TRP A 51 27.31 -8.05 -2.88
CA TRP A 51 26.24 -9.06 -2.88
C TRP A 51 24.85 -8.41 -2.91
N ILE A 52 24.63 -7.36 -2.12
CA ILE A 52 23.34 -6.66 -2.06
C ILE A 52 23.03 -6.01 -3.41
N LEU A 53 24.02 -5.32 -4.00
CA LEU A 53 23.86 -4.67 -5.30
C LEU A 53 23.57 -5.68 -6.41
N GLU A 54 24.34 -6.77 -6.49
CA GLU A 54 24.12 -7.81 -7.50
C GLU A 54 22.73 -8.46 -7.36
N ARG A 55 22.26 -8.66 -6.12
CA ARG A 55 21.01 -9.38 -5.86
C ARG A 55 19.77 -8.51 -5.91
N THR A 56 19.90 -7.22 -5.63
CA THR A 56 18.74 -6.34 -5.42
C THR A 56 18.80 -5.04 -6.22
N GLY A 57 19.99 -4.56 -6.57
CA GLY A 57 20.22 -3.24 -7.15
C GLY A 57 20.15 -2.08 -6.15
N ILE A 58 20.01 -2.36 -4.85
CA ILE A 58 19.80 -1.34 -3.81
C ILE A 58 21.14 -0.92 -3.20
N ARG A 59 21.40 0.39 -3.12
CA ARG A 59 22.57 0.99 -2.45
C ARG A 59 22.24 1.45 -1.04
N GLU A 60 21.08 2.08 -0.90
CA GLU A 60 20.61 2.64 0.36
C GLU A 60 19.08 2.54 0.46
N ARG A 61 18.58 2.60 1.69
CA ARG A 61 17.16 2.73 2.01
C ARG A 61 16.94 3.92 2.92
N ARG A 62 15.72 4.45 2.89
CA ARG A 62 15.30 5.49 3.83
C ARG A 62 14.65 4.84 5.05
N ARG A 63 14.91 5.42 6.23
CA ARG A 63 14.45 4.91 7.51
C ARG A 63 13.74 5.99 8.30
N ALA A 64 12.52 5.71 8.73
CA ALA A 64 11.75 6.51 9.64
C ALA A 64 12.46 6.60 11.00
N GLY A 65 12.64 7.83 11.47
CA GLY A 65 13.13 8.09 12.82
C GLY A 65 11.99 8.08 13.85
N ALA A 66 12.34 8.38 15.10
CA ALA A 66 11.34 8.52 16.16
C ALA A 66 10.27 9.57 15.80
N GLY A 67 9.00 9.18 15.89
CA GLY A 67 7.86 10.05 15.58
C GLY A 67 7.55 10.23 14.08
N VAL A 68 8.32 9.58 13.19
CA VAL A 68 7.99 9.48 11.77
C VAL A 68 7.22 8.19 11.53
N THR A 69 6.01 8.31 11.05
CA THR A 69 5.06 7.20 10.79
C THR A 69 4.50 7.26 9.37
N ALA A 70 3.80 6.21 8.93
CA ALA A 70 3.11 6.19 7.64
C ALA A 70 2.15 7.39 7.48
N ALA A 71 1.41 7.76 8.53
CA ALA A 71 0.56 8.95 8.52
C ALA A 71 1.35 10.26 8.32
N THR A 72 2.47 10.46 9.02
CA THR A 72 3.27 11.69 8.88
C THR A 72 3.95 11.78 7.51
N LEU A 73 4.45 10.67 6.99
CA LEU A 73 5.02 10.57 5.64
C LEU A 73 3.95 10.88 4.59
N GLY A 74 2.78 10.23 4.72
CA GLY A 74 1.63 10.43 3.84
C GLY A 74 1.11 11.87 3.84
N ALA A 75 1.00 12.49 5.01
CA ALA A 75 0.60 13.89 5.13
C ALA A 75 1.61 14.85 4.47
N ALA A 76 2.92 14.58 4.58
CA ALA A 76 3.93 15.38 3.91
C ALA A 76 3.86 15.26 2.38
N ALA A 77 3.72 14.03 1.86
CA ALA A 77 3.54 13.79 0.42
C ALA A 77 2.22 14.40 -0.10
N GLY A 78 1.13 14.21 0.62
CA GLY A 78 -0.19 14.73 0.28
C GLY A 78 -0.24 16.25 0.28
N ARG A 79 0.37 16.93 1.25
CA ARG A 79 0.46 18.39 1.29
C ARG A 79 1.21 18.94 0.08
N ARG A 80 2.29 18.27 -0.32
CA ARG A 80 3.03 18.62 -1.53
C ARG A 80 2.13 18.45 -2.76
N ALA A 81 1.38 17.35 -2.86
CA ALA A 81 0.51 17.07 -4.00
C ALA A 81 -0.66 18.05 -4.15
N LEU A 82 -1.30 18.39 -3.03
CA LEU A 82 -2.31 19.45 -2.96
C LEU A 82 -1.73 20.79 -3.44
N ALA A 83 -0.54 21.16 -2.96
CA ALA A 83 0.14 22.38 -3.39
C ALA A 83 0.49 22.36 -4.90
N ALA A 84 0.97 21.24 -5.44
CA ALA A 84 1.26 21.10 -6.87
C ALA A 84 -0.01 21.21 -7.73
N ALA A 85 -1.14 20.68 -7.24
CA ALA A 85 -2.42 20.79 -7.92
C ALA A 85 -3.07 22.18 -7.79
N GLY A 86 -2.58 23.04 -6.88
CA GLY A 86 -3.24 24.30 -6.55
C GLY A 86 -4.60 24.11 -5.87
N ILE A 87 -4.79 22.98 -5.18
CA ILE A 87 -6.06 22.57 -4.56
C ILE A 87 -5.92 22.55 -3.04
N SER A 88 -6.87 23.18 -2.35
CA SER A 88 -6.92 23.19 -0.88
C SER A 88 -7.88 22.17 -0.28
N GLU A 89 -8.85 21.69 -1.07
CA GLU A 89 -9.95 20.82 -0.61
C GLU A 89 -10.14 19.63 -1.56
N VAL A 90 -10.39 18.45 -1.00
CA VAL A 90 -10.65 17.22 -1.77
C VAL A 90 -11.93 16.55 -1.27
N SER A 91 -12.56 15.76 -2.13
CA SER A 91 -13.80 15.03 -1.80
C SER A 91 -13.55 13.73 -1.04
N ALA A 92 -12.35 13.16 -1.12
CA ALA A 92 -11.95 11.97 -0.37
C ALA A 92 -10.43 11.85 -0.24
N ILE A 93 -9.97 11.12 0.78
CA ILE A 93 -8.58 10.73 1.01
C ILE A 93 -8.51 9.20 1.06
N ILE A 94 -7.62 8.63 0.25
CA ILE A 94 -7.35 7.19 0.24
C ILE A 94 -5.88 6.99 0.57
N VAL A 95 -5.58 6.22 1.61
CA VAL A 95 -4.20 5.83 1.95
C VAL A 95 -3.99 4.34 1.71
N ALA A 96 -3.14 4.00 0.75
CA ALA A 96 -2.62 2.66 0.56
C ALA A 96 -1.46 2.42 1.53
N THR A 97 -1.64 1.50 2.47
CA THR A 97 -0.61 1.12 3.43
C THR A 97 -0.80 -0.29 3.97
N CYS A 98 0.30 -1.03 4.16
CA CYS A 98 0.32 -2.25 4.97
C CYS A 98 1.14 -2.11 6.25
N SER A 99 1.66 -0.92 6.54
CA SER A 99 2.35 -0.56 7.78
C SER A 99 1.68 0.62 8.51
N PRO A 100 0.38 0.50 8.83
CA PRO A 100 -0.36 1.60 9.45
C PRO A 100 0.20 1.93 10.85
N ASP A 101 0.07 3.19 11.25
CA ASP A 101 0.40 3.66 12.60
C ASP A 101 -0.31 2.83 13.69
N THR A 102 -1.58 2.53 13.45
CA THR A 102 -2.48 1.79 14.33
C THR A 102 -3.49 1.02 13.48
N PHE A 103 -4.02 -0.10 13.99
CA PHE A 103 -5.14 -0.77 13.32
C PHE A 103 -6.44 0.04 13.39
N ILE A 104 -6.66 0.76 14.49
CA ILE A 104 -7.80 1.65 14.69
C ILE A 104 -7.29 2.87 15.47
N PRO A 105 -7.45 4.10 14.93
CA PRO A 105 -8.15 4.48 13.69
C PRO A 105 -7.32 4.21 12.41
N PRO A 106 -7.93 4.33 11.21
CA PRO A 106 -7.22 4.27 9.93
C PRO A 106 -6.16 5.38 9.78
N THR A 107 -5.10 5.08 9.06
CA THR A 107 -4.00 5.99 8.73
C THR A 107 -4.49 7.22 7.98
N ALA A 108 -5.45 7.05 7.07
CA ALA A 108 -6.08 8.14 6.32
C ALA A 108 -6.75 9.19 7.22
N CYS A 109 -7.36 8.78 8.34
CA CYS A 109 -7.93 9.72 9.30
C CYS A 109 -6.83 10.53 10.03
N LEU A 110 -5.69 9.91 10.30
CA LEU A 110 -4.53 10.62 10.86
C LEU A 110 -3.97 11.62 9.83
N VAL A 111 -3.84 11.20 8.57
CA VAL A 111 -3.43 12.10 7.46
C VAL A 111 -4.39 13.27 7.31
N GLN A 112 -5.71 13.02 7.32
CA GLN A 112 -6.76 14.05 7.25
C GLN A 112 -6.56 15.11 8.34
N ARG A 113 -6.31 14.66 9.58
CA ARG A 113 -6.04 15.55 10.71
C ARG A 113 -4.78 16.39 10.48
N GLU A 114 -3.68 15.78 10.04
CA GLU A 114 -2.41 16.47 9.78
C GLU A 114 -2.50 17.46 8.59
N LEU A 115 -3.36 17.18 7.61
CA LEU A 115 -3.62 18.07 6.48
C LEU A 115 -4.60 19.20 6.81
N GLY A 116 -5.38 19.08 7.89
CA GLY A 116 -6.38 20.07 8.28
C GLY A 116 -7.64 20.02 7.42
N LEU A 117 -8.09 18.82 7.04
CA LEU A 117 -9.23 18.59 6.13
C LEU A 117 -10.45 17.97 6.86
N PRO A 118 -11.05 18.66 7.85
CA PRO A 118 -12.11 18.09 8.67
C PRO A 118 -13.34 17.71 7.84
N GLY A 119 -13.92 16.54 8.11
CA GLY A 119 -15.16 16.08 7.46
C GLY A 119 -14.96 15.42 6.09
N VAL A 120 -13.76 15.50 5.50
CA VAL A 120 -13.44 14.80 4.25
C VAL A 120 -13.41 13.28 4.47
N PRO A 121 -14.20 12.47 3.75
CA PRO A 121 -14.12 11.01 3.84
C PRO A 121 -12.68 10.50 3.70
N ALA A 122 -12.24 9.64 4.63
CA ALA A 122 -10.86 9.14 4.68
C ALA A 122 -10.83 7.66 5.06
N PHE A 123 -10.15 6.83 4.28
CA PHE A 123 -10.04 5.39 4.54
C PHE A 123 -8.74 4.78 3.98
N ASP A 124 -8.37 3.63 4.53
CA ASP A 124 -7.18 2.88 4.14
C ASP A 124 -7.52 1.78 3.14
N ILE A 125 -6.57 1.45 2.27
CA ILE A 125 -6.54 0.24 1.44
C ILE A 125 -5.27 -0.54 1.77
N ASN A 126 -5.43 -1.80 2.17
CA ASN A 126 -4.32 -2.72 2.31
C ASN A 126 -4.40 -3.82 1.23
N ALA A 127 -3.62 -3.64 0.17
CA ALA A 127 -3.30 -4.69 -0.80
C ALA A 127 -1.77 -4.85 -0.92
N ALA A 128 -1.08 -4.76 0.23
CA ALA A 128 0.37 -4.80 0.32
C ALA A 128 1.07 -3.90 -0.72
N CYS A 129 2.04 -4.44 -1.46
CA CYS A 129 2.81 -3.68 -2.44
C CYS A 129 2.02 -3.25 -3.69
N SER A 130 0.84 -3.82 -3.95
CA SER A 130 -0.09 -3.32 -4.98
C SER A 130 -1.09 -2.30 -4.45
N GLY A 131 -1.06 -1.97 -3.16
CA GLY A 131 -2.04 -1.08 -2.52
C GLY A 131 -2.27 0.24 -3.25
N PHE A 132 -1.21 0.87 -3.77
CA PHE A 132 -1.38 2.16 -4.45
C PHE A 132 -2.09 2.04 -5.80
N VAL A 133 -1.87 0.97 -6.58
CA VAL A 133 -2.61 0.79 -7.83
C VAL A 133 -4.08 0.48 -7.55
N ASP A 134 -4.38 -0.35 -6.55
CA ASP A 134 -5.75 -0.61 -6.10
C ASP A 134 -6.44 0.69 -5.64
N ALA A 135 -5.72 1.57 -4.92
CA ALA A 135 -6.21 2.87 -4.53
C ALA A 135 -6.50 3.80 -5.71
N LEU A 136 -5.72 3.73 -6.80
CA LEU A 136 -6.02 4.44 -8.04
C LEU A 136 -7.28 3.89 -8.73
N VAL A 137 -7.51 2.57 -8.71
CA VAL A 137 -8.73 1.97 -9.27
C VAL A 137 -9.97 2.46 -8.51
N VAL A 138 -9.91 2.47 -7.18
CA VAL A 138 -11.00 2.97 -6.34
C VAL A 138 -11.22 4.47 -6.56
N ALA A 139 -10.16 5.27 -6.56
CA ALA A 139 -10.26 6.71 -6.80
C ALA A 139 -10.84 7.04 -8.19
N ASN A 140 -10.41 6.30 -9.23
CA ASN A 140 -10.98 6.41 -10.57
C ASN A 140 -12.49 6.14 -10.55
N SER A 141 -12.92 5.07 -9.89
CA SER A 141 -14.34 4.70 -9.80
C SER A 141 -15.17 5.78 -9.09
N LEU A 142 -14.64 6.40 -8.02
CA LEU A 142 -15.30 7.50 -7.31
C LEU A 142 -15.45 8.74 -8.20
N ILE A 143 -14.43 9.08 -9.01
CA ILE A 143 -14.46 10.25 -9.89
C ILE A 143 -15.39 10.02 -11.09
N VAL A 144 -15.25 8.88 -11.77
CA VAL A 144 -16.03 8.55 -12.98
C VAL A 144 -17.52 8.45 -12.66
N SER A 145 -17.88 7.87 -11.51
CA SER A 145 -19.29 7.79 -11.06
C SER A 145 -19.86 9.14 -10.61
N GLY A 146 -19.02 10.16 -10.42
CA GLY A 146 -19.41 11.45 -9.87
C GLY A 146 -19.63 11.46 -8.34
N ALA A 147 -19.29 10.37 -7.64
CA ALA A 147 -19.33 10.31 -6.18
C ALA A 147 -18.26 11.22 -5.51
N ALA A 148 -17.17 11.51 -6.22
CA ALA A 148 -16.13 12.45 -5.82
C ALA A 148 -15.75 13.36 -7.00
N GLY A 149 -15.43 14.63 -6.73
CA GLY A 149 -14.88 15.54 -7.76
C GLY A 149 -13.36 15.48 -7.82
N THR A 150 -12.72 15.38 -6.66
CA THR A 150 -11.26 15.31 -6.49
C THR A 150 -10.92 14.34 -5.36
N VAL A 151 -9.91 13.49 -5.55
CA VAL A 151 -9.46 12.49 -4.57
C VAL A 151 -7.96 12.62 -4.35
N LEU A 152 -7.54 12.68 -3.09
CA LEU A 152 -6.14 12.57 -2.69
C LEU A 152 -5.81 11.09 -2.46
N VAL A 153 -4.96 10.52 -3.32
CA VAL A 153 -4.53 9.13 -3.24
C VAL A 153 -3.09 9.10 -2.76
N ILE A 154 -2.80 8.39 -1.68
CA ILE A 154 -1.48 8.34 -1.04
C ILE A 154 -1.04 6.88 -0.94
N GLY A 155 0.19 6.57 -1.31
CA GLY A 155 0.87 5.35 -0.88
C GLY A 155 1.89 5.73 0.19
N ALA A 156 1.79 5.17 1.39
CA ALA A 156 2.68 5.53 2.51
C ALA A 156 3.06 4.30 3.32
N GLU A 157 4.36 4.11 3.51
CA GLU A 157 4.89 2.94 4.19
C GLU A 157 6.06 3.30 5.12
N ALA A 158 6.06 2.68 6.30
CA ALA A 158 7.17 2.63 7.24
C ALA A 158 7.54 1.15 7.50
N LEU A 159 8.01 0.45 6.47
CA LEU A 159 8.32 -0.99 6.50
C LEU A 159 9.59 -1.33 7.28
N THR A 160 10.53 -0.41 7.46
CA THR A 160 11.80 -0.72 8.15
C THR A 160 11.61 -1.15 9.60
N GLN A 161 10.45 -0.86 10.20
CA GLN A 161 10.06 -1.33 11.54
C GLN A 161 9.51 -2.77 11.55
N LEU A 162 9.12 -3.30 10.39
CA LEU A 162 8.58 -4.66 10.22
C LEU A 162 9.67 -5.65 9.79
N VAL A 163 10.93 -5.23 9.78
CA VAL A 163 12.07 -6.00 9.30
C VAL A 163 12.78 -6.72 10.45
N ASP A 164 12.98 -8.02 10.28
CA ASP A 164 13.94 -8.79 11.08
C ASP A 164 15.36 -8.53 10.56
N TYR A 165 16.13 -7.69 11.25
CA TYR A 165 17.50 -7.35 10.88
C TYR A 165 18.51 -8.47 11.09
N THR A 166 18.09 -9.66 11.55
CA THR A 166 18.93 -10.86 11.54
C THR A 166 18.73 -11.71 10.28
N ASP A 167 17.62 -11.50 9.56
CA ASP A 167 17.29 -12.17 8.32
C ASP A 167 17.80 -11.40 7.09
N ARG A 168 19.00 -11.76 6.63
CA ARG A 168 19.61 -11.20 5.42
C ARG A 168 18.72 -11.29 4.18
N SER A 169 17.78 -12.25 4.11
CA SER A 169 16.95 -12.45 2.92
C SER A 169 15.94 -11.32 2.68
N THR A 170 15.58 -10.58 3.74
CA THR A 170 14.57 -9.51 3.69
C THR A 170 15.11 -8.16 4.18
N CYS A 171 16.04 -8.14 5.15
CA CYS A 171 16.50 -6.89 5.76
C CYS A 171 17.26 -5.95 4.81
N VAL A 172 17.74 -6.49 3.68
CA VAL A 172 18.41 -5.73 2.64
C VAL A 172 17.45 -5.07 1.65
N LEU A 173 16.13 -5.27 1.77
CA LEU A 173 15.17 -4.84 0.74
C LEU A 173 14.45 -3.55 1.11
N PHE A 174 13.86 -3.49 2.29
CA PHE A 174 12.80 -2.53 2.56
C PHE A 174 13.29 -1.15 2.99
N GLY A 175 12.54 -0.13 2.58
CA GLY A 175 12.71 1.25 2.99
C GLY A 175 11.37 1.91 3.29
N ASP A 176 11.44 3.15 3.76
CA ASP A 176 10.27 3.93 4.15
C ASP A 176 10.07 5.13 3.23
N GLY A 177 8.82 5.52 3.02
CA GLY A 177 8.50 6.68 2.22
C GLY A 177 7.02 6.81 1.92
N ALA A 178 6.67 7.94 1.30
CA ALA A 178 5.34 8.18 0.80
C ALA A 178 5.37 8.87 -0.57
N GLY A 179 4.39 8.53 -1.39
CA GLY A 179 4.01 9.25 -2.58
C GLY A 179 2.50 9.54 -2.58
N ALA A 180 2.07 10.50 -3.38
CA ALA A 180 0.70 10.96 -3.46
C ALA A 180 0.36 11.43 -4.87
N LEU A 181 -0.90 11.33 -5.26
CA LEU A 181 -1.47 11.96 -6.43
C LEU A 181 -2.78 12.64 -6.02
N VAL A 182 -3.03 13.83 -6.57
CA VAL A 182 -4.36 14.43 -6.58
C VAL A 182 -4.98 14.05 -7.92
N LEU A 183 -6.05 13.25 -7.88
CA LEU A 183 -6.86 12.93 -9.04
C LEU A 183 -8.10 13.82 -9.07
N GLY A 184 -8.52 14.28 -10.24
CA GLY A 184 -9.78 15.01 -10.38
C GLY A 184 -10.48 14.76 -11.70
N ALA A 185 -11.75 15.12 -11.74
CA ALA A 185 -12.57 15.00 -12.95
C ALA A 185 -12.00 15.85 -14.09
N ALA A 186 -11.85 15.26 -15.27
CA ALA A 186 -11.46 15.93 -16.49
C ALA A 186 -12.24 15.39 -17.70
N ASP A 187 -12.31 16.18 -18.76
CA ASP A 187 -12.98 15.78 -20.01
C ASP A 187 -12.13 14.83 -20.87
N ARG A 188 -10.81 14.76 -20.62
CA ARG A 188 -9.87 13.93 -21.37
C ARG A 188 -8.62 13.58 -20.55
N GLY A 189 -7.90 12.55 -21.00
CA GLY A 189 -6.67 12.07 -20.37
C GLY A 189 -6.94 11.30 -19.08
N GLY A 190 -5.94 11.16 -18.22
CA GLY A 190 -6.07 10.47 -16.93
C GLY A 190 -6.03 8.96 -17.04
N VAL A 191 -6.75 8.26 -16.16
CA VAL A 191 -6.86 6.79 -16.18
C VAL A 191 -7.61 6.35 -17.43
N VAL A 192 -6.90 5.58 -18.28
CA VAL A 192 -7.41 5.03 -19.54
C VAL A 192 -7.84 3.57 -19.38
N ALA A 193 -7.06 2.80 -18.62
CA ALA A 193 -7.38 1.40 -18.33
C ALA A 193 -6.86 1.00 -16.95
N THR A 194 -7.49 -0.01 -16.37
CA THR A 194 -7.10 -0.62 -15.10
C THR A 194 -7.14 -2.14 -15.23
N SER A 195 -6.15 -2.85 -14.70
CA SER A 195 -6.17 -4.32 -14.54
C SER A 195 -5.65 -4.65 -13.16
N TRP A 196 -6.34 -5.52 -12.43
CA TRP A 196 -6.03 -5.85 -11.04
C TRP A 196 -6.66 -7.18 -10.65
N GLY A 197 -6.05 -7.88 -9.71
CA GLY A 197 -6.48 -9.21 -9.27
C GLY A 197 -5.75 -9.70 -8.03
N ALA A 198 -6.21 -10.83 -7.52
CA ALA A 198 -5.61 -11.49 -6.37
C ALA A 198 -5.75 -13.01 -6.48
N ASP A 199 -4.82 -13.73 -5.85
CA ASP A 199 -4.85 -15.17 -5.67
C ASP A 199 -4.40 -15.52 -4.24
N GLY A 200 -5.36 -15.86 -3.39
CA GLY A 200 -5.13 -16.21 -1.99
C GLY A 200 -4.34 -17.50 -1.78
N LEU A 201 -4.18 -18.34 -2.83
CA LEU A 201 -3.37 -19.55 -2.74
C LEU A 201 -1.87 -19.24 -2.64
N ASP A 202 -1.46 -18.04 -3.05
CA ASP A 202 -0.09 -17.54 -3.00
C ASP A 202 0.18 -16.69 -1.72
N ALA A 203 -0.70 -16.73 -0.72
CA ALA A 203 -0.59 -15.93 0.51
C ALA A 203 0.74 -16.15 1.27
N ASP A 204 1.27 -17.37 1.21
CA ASP A 204 2.51 -17.73 1.90
C ASP A 204 3.78 -17.22 1.18
N LEU A 205 3.67 -16.63 -0.02
CA LEU A 205 4.85 -16.09 -0.71
C LEU A 205 5.49 -14.93 0.05
N ILE A 206 4.69 -14.08 0.68
CA ILE A 206 5.11 -12.95 1.50
C ILE A 206 4.10 -12.78 2.62
N TYR A 207 4.54 -12.81 3.88
CA TYR A 207 3.65 -12.60 5.02
C TYR A 207 4.39 -11.92 6.17
N TYR A 208 3.61 -11.34 7.08
CA TYR A 208 4.07 -10.71 8.31
C TYR A 208 3.12 -11.08 9.45
N GLY A 209 3.66 -11.32 10.63
CA GLY A 209 2.90 -11.69 11.82
C GLY A 209 2.89 -13.19 12.11
N VAL A 210 2.22 -13.55 13.21
CA VAL A 210 2.18 -14.93 13.72
C VAL A 210 1.23 -15.79 12.89
N LYS A 211 1.75 -16.92 12.41
CA LYS A 211 1.03 -17.93 11.63
C LYS A 211 1.14 -19.27 12.36
N GLY A 212 0.00 -19.84 12.77
CA GLY A 212 -0.02 -20.98 13.69
C GLY A 212 0.63 -22.27 13.17
N ASP A 213 0.71 -22.42 11.85
CA ASP A 213 1.34 -23.53 11.13
C ASP A 213 2.81 -23.28 10.77
N ASP A 214 3.33 -22.06 10.96
CA ASP A 214 4.75 -21.73 10.80
C ASP A 214 5.40 -21.38 12.16
N PRO A 215 6.22 -22.29 12.72
CA PRO A 215 6.89 -22.05 14.01
C PRO A 215 7.95 -20.94 13.94
N ASN A 216 8.33 -20.48 12.74
CA ASN A 216 9.29 -19.38 12.53
C ASN A 216 8.60 -18.04 12.18
N SER A 217 7.27 -18.01 12.20
CA SER A 217 6.49 -16.79 12.09
C SER A 217 6.76 -15.86 13.28
N GLY A 218 6.58 -14.56 13.10
CA GLY A 218 6.92 -13.60 14.14
C GLY A 218 6.86 -12.16 13.67
N ASP A 219 7.61 -11.30 14.35
CA ASP A 219 7.56 -9.85 14.22
C ASP A 219 8.41 -9.31 13.04
N GLY A 220 8.65 -10.14 12.02
CA GLY A 220 9.45 -9.80 10.85
C GLY A 220 8.80 -10.29 9.56
N VAL A 221 8.92 -9.50 8.49
CA VAL A 221 8.46 -9.91 7.16
C VAL A 221 9.21 -11.16 6.70
N ARG A 222 8.45 -12.16 6.25
CA ARG A 222 8.95 -13.41 5.66
C ARG A 222 8.64 -13.46 4.17
N MET A 223 9.54 -14.06 3.39
CA MET A 223 9.39 -14.11 1.94
C MET A 223 10.01 -15.36 1.29
N HIS A 224 9.26 -16.00 0.41
CA HIS A 224 9.73 -17.09 -0.45
C HIS A 224 10.27 -16.57 -1.79
N GLY A 225 11.45 -15.95 -1.76
CA GLY A 225 11.97 -15.13 -2.87
C GLY A 225 11.95 -15.74 -4.27
N LYS A 226 12.19 -17.05 -4.44
CA LYS A 226 12.14 -17.71 -5.76
C LYS A 226 10.71 -17.78 -6.33
N GLY A 227 9.74 -18.11 -5.48
CA GLY A 227 8.32 -18.15 -5.85
C GLY A 227 7.81 -16.74 -6.16
N THR A 228 8.14 -15.79 -5.27
CA THR A 228 7.82 -14.37 -5.42
C THR A 228 8.35 -13.79 -6.73
N PHE A 229 9.62 -14.04 -7.07
CA PHE A 229 10.22 -13.55 -8.31
C PHE A 229 9.46 -14.02 -9.56
N ARG A 230 9.17 -15.33 -9.65
CA ARG A 230 8.48 -15.90 -10.82
C ARG A 230 7.09 -15.30 -10.97
N ASN A 231 6.31 -15.30 -9.90
CA ASN A 231 4.94 -14.76 -9.90
C ASN A 231 4.93 -13.27 -10.22
N ALA A 232 5.81 -12.48 -9.63
CA ALA A 232 5.91 -11.06 -9.91
C ALA A 232 6.16 -10.78 -11.39
N VAL A 233 7.17 -11.41 -12.01
CA VAL A 233 7.48 -11.16 -13.42
C VAL A 233 6.35 -11.62 -14.34
N GLU A 234 5.74 -12.77 -14.07
CA GLU A 234 4.62 -13.29 -14.88
C GLU A 234 3.39 -12.38 -14.82
N ARG A 235 2.93 -12.05 -13.61
CA ARG A 235 1.74 -11.20 -13.41
C ARG A 235 1.96 -9.79 -13.94
N MET A 236 3.12 -9.17 -13.67
CA MET A 236 3.40 -7.80 -14.12
C MET A 236 3.49 -7.67 -15.65
N VAL A 237 4.03 -8.70 -16.34
CA VAL A 237 4.02 -8.72 -17.81
C VAL A 237 2.58 -8.84 -18.34
N GLY A 238 1.79 -9.78 -17.80
CA GLY A 238 0.38 -9.94 -18.18
C GLY A 238 -0.43 -8.67 -17.98
N ILE A 239 -0.27 -7.99 -16.83
CA ILE A 239 -0.93 -6.70 -16.57
C ILE A 239 -0.57 -5.66 -17.63
N ALA A 240 0.72 -5.52 -17.98
CA ALA A 240 1.14 -4.52 -18.95
C ALA A 240 0.54 -4.78 -20.35
N GLU A 241 0.47 -6.05 -20.76
CA GLU A 241 -0.16 -6.47 -22.02
C GLU A 241 -1.68 -6.21 -22.00
N GLU A 242 -2.38 -6.59 -20.93
CA GLU A 242 -3.82 -6.35 -20.75
C GLU A 242 -4.17 -4.87 -20.73
N LEU A 243 -3.36 -4.05 -20.04
CA LEU A 243 -3.52 -2.60 -20.00
C LEU A 243 -3.34 -1.98 -21.38
N CYS A 244 -2.31 -2.38 -22.13
CA CYS A 244 -2.09 -1.90 -23.49
C CYS A 244 -3.25 -2.30 -24.41
N ALA A 245 -3.68 -3.57 -24.36
CA ALA A 245 -4.80 -4.05 -25.16
C ALA A 245 -6.09 -3.28 -24.87
N THR A 246 -6.41 -3.07 -23.58
CA THR A 246 -7.60 -2.34 -23.14
C THR A 246 -7.54 -0.85 -23.50
N ALA A 247 -6.36 -0.23 -23.39
CA ALA A 247 -6.14 1.16 -23.74
C ALA A 247 -6.02 1.41 -25.26
N GLY A 248 -5.97 0.34 -26.07
CA GLY A 248 -5.72 0.44 -27.51
C GLY A 248 -4.30 0.91 -27.86
N TRP A 249 -3.33 0.63 -26.99
CA TRP A 249 -1.93 1.02 -27.16
C TRP A 249 -1.08 -0.16 -27.63
N ARG A 250 0.00 0.15 -28.36
CA ARG A 250 1.12 -0.80 -28.52
C ARG A 250 2.10 -0.60 -27.37
N LEU A 251 2.79 -1.68 -26.98
CA LEU A 251 3.90 -1.57 -26.00
C LEU A 251 4.95 -0.55 -26.44
N ASP A 252 5.26 -0.46 -27.74
CA ASP A 252 6.21 0.51 -28.29
C ASP A 252 5.79 1.98 -28.04
N ASP A 253 4.48 2.23 -27.93
CA ASP A 253 3.91 3.56 -27.69
C ASP A 253 3.98 3.98 -26.22
N VAL A 254 4.30 3.07 -25.30
CA VAL A 254 4.44 3.41 -23.88
C VAL A 254 5.67 4.31 -23.72
N ASP A 255 5.47 5.51 -23.16
CA ASP A 255 6.54 6.48 -22.93
C ASP A 255 7.31 6.18 -21.64
N LEU A 256 6.59 5.69 -20.61
CA LEU A 256 7.19 5.35 -19.33
C LEU A 256 6.48 4.15 -18.68
N LEU A 257 7.26 3.16 -18.28
CA LEU A 257 6.88 2.10 -17.37
C LEU A 257 7.34 2.46 -15.95
N VAL A 258 6.42 2.49 -15.00
CA VAL A 258 6.67 2.68 -13.57
C VAL A 258 6.31 1.41 -12.82
N PRO A 259 7.24 0.44 -12.74
CA PRO A 259 6.99 -0.80 -12.02
C PRO A 259 7.13 -0.59 -10.51
N HIS A 260 6.51 -1.48 -9.72
CA HIS A 260 6.81 -1.62 -8.31
C HIS A 260 8.31 -1.83 -8.11
N GLN A 261 8.90 -1.02 -7.22
CA GLN A 261 10.33 -1.02 -6.92
C GLN A 261 10.66 -2.14 -5.91
N ALA A 262 10.51 -3.39 -6.32
CA ALA A 262 10.78 -4.55 -5.45
C ALA A 262 12.25 -4.96 -5.44
N ASN A 263 12.80 -5.11 -6.66
CA ASN A 263 14.11 -5.69 -6.92
C ASN A 263 14.50 -5.37 -8.37
N ALA A 264 15.73 -4.92 -8.61
CA ALA A 264 16.18 -4.53 -9.95
C ALA A 264 16.06 -5.68 -10.96
N ARG A 265 16.30 -6.92 -10.55
CA ARG A 265 16.19 -8.10 -11.42
C ARG A 265 14.77 -8.38 -11.87
N ILE A 266 13.76 -8.08 -11.04
CA ILE A 266 12.34 -8.19 -11.43
C ILE A 266 12.04 -7.12 -12.48
N ILE A 267 12.44 -5.88 -12.21
CA ILE A 267 12.23 -4.73 -13.10
C ILE A 267 12.85 -5.01 -14.48
N GLU A 268 14.12 -5.45 -14.52
CA GLU A 268 14.84 -5.79 -15.74
C GLU A 268 14.20 -6.97 -16.49
N ALA A 269 13.75 -8.00 -15.78
CA ALA A 269 13.10 -9.15 -16.38
C ALA A 269 11.75 -8.78 -17.01
N VAL A 270 10.96 -7.93 -16.34
CA VAL A 270 9.70 -7.39 -16.88
C VAL A 270 9.98 -6.54 -18.12
N ALA A 271 10.90 -5.57 -18.03
CA ALA A 271 11.26 -4.72 -19.16
C ALA A 271 11.74 -5.52 -20.37
N LYS A 272 12.60 -6.54 -20.15
CA LYS A 272 13.09 -7.44 -21.20
C LYS A 272 11.97 -8.22 -21.86
N ARG A 273 11.02 -8.78 -21.10
CA ARG A 273 9.87 -9.53 -21.65
C ARG A 273 8.95 -8.64 -22.46
N LEU A 274 8.71 -7.42 -21.99
CA LEU A 274 7.92 -6.41 -22.70
C LEU A 274 8.68 -5.75 -23.86
N ARG A 275 9.97 -6.08 -24.06
CA ARG A 275 10.87 -5.48 -25.05
C ARG A 275 10.97 -3.96 -24.93
N LEU A 276 10.81 -3.44 -23.71
CA LEU A 276 10.96 -2.02 -23.42
C LEU A 276 12.42 -1.71 -23.04
N PRO A 277 13.04 -0.69 -23.65
CA PRO A 277 14.37 -0.28 -23.25
C PRO A 277 14.34 0.34 -21.85
N MET A 278 15.39 0.13 -21.05
CA MET A 278 15.45 0.60 -19.66
C MET A 278 15.34 2.12 -19.50
N ASN A 279 15.66 2.91 -20.53
CA ASN A 279 15.44 4.37 -20.52
C ASN A 279 13.94 4.77 -20.52
N LYS A 280 13.04 3.86 -20.89
CA LYS A 280 11.58 3.98 -20.74
C LYS A 280 11.08 3.40 -19.41
N VAL A 281 11.97 3.00 -18.50
CA VAL A 281 11.60 2.44 -17.18
C VAL A 281 12.00 3.41 -16.08
N MET A 282 11.11 3.64 -15.12
CA MET A 282 11.43 4.40 -13.91
C MET A 282 12.04 3.47 -12.86
N VAL A 283 13.25 3.83 -12.41
CA VAL A 283 13.99 3.11 -11.37
C VAL A 283 14.55 4.12 -10.39
N ASN A 284 14.17 3.99 -9.14
CA ASN A 284 14.74 4.72 -8.00
C ASN A 284 15.00 3.81 -6.79
N LEU A 285 14.82 2.50 -6.99
CA LEU A 285 15.11 1.43 -6.05
C LEU A 285 16.50 1.54 -5.41
N ASP A 286 17.48 2.01 -6.17
CA ASP A 286 18.87 2.17 -5.72
C ASP A 286 19.00 3.11 -4.51
N ARG A 287 18.13 4.13 -4.42
CA ARG A 287 18.15 5.21 -3.42
C ARG A 287 17.14 5.06 -2.29
N TYR A 288 16.09 4.28 -2.50
CA TYR A 288 14.98 4.17 -1.53
C TYR A 288 14.74 2.74 -1.03
N GLY A 289 15.30 1.73 -1.69
CA GLY A 289 14.91 0.34 -1.47
C GLY A 289 13.45 0.10 -1.86
N ASN A 290 12.90 -1.02 -1.39
CA ASN A 290 11.51 -1.38 -1.57
C ASN A 290 10.65 -0.66 -0.52
N THR A 291 9.95 0.39 -0.94
CA THR A 291 9.01 1.15 -0.09
C THR A 291 7.57 0.63 -0.16
N GLY A 292 7.38 -0.67 -0.42
CA GLY A 292 6.07 -1.33 -0.45
C GLY A 292 5.04 -0.65 -1.34
N GLY A 293 3.83 -0.47 -0.80
CA GLY A 293 2.73 0.22 -1.47
C GLY A 293 3.06 1.66 -1.89
N ALA A 294 4.00 2.34 -1.23
CA ALA A 294 4.41 3.70 -1.58
C ALA A 294 5.26 3.80 -2.85
N SER A 295 5.88 2.70 -3.29
CA SER A 295 6.92 2.71 -4.34
C SER A 295 6.48 3.31 -5.68
N ILE A 296 5.29 2.95 -6.18
CA ILE A 296 4.76 3.48 -7.44
C ILE A 296 4.44 4.97 -7.31
N ALA A 297 3.79 5.36 -6.22
CA ALA A 297 3.44 6.75 -5.97
C ALA A 297 4.69 7.65 -5.92
N LEU A 298 5.73 7.16 -5.22
CA LEU A 298 7.00 7.84 -5.07
C LEU A 298 7.74 7.94 -6.42
N ALA A 299 7.77 6.84 -7.19
CA ALA A 299 8.39 6.80 -8.51
C ALA A 299 7.66 7.69 -9.54
N LEU A 300 6.32 7.77 -9.50
CA LEU A 300 5.54 8.68 -10.35
C LEU A 300 5.83 10.15 -10.02
N ALA A 301 5.82 10.51 -8.74
CA ALA A 301 6.12 11.87 -8.30
C ALA A 301 7.56 12.29 -8.67
N GLU A 302 8.52 11.39 -8.53
CA GLU A 302 9.90 11.67 -8.94
C GLU A 302 10.04 11.74 -10.47
N ALA A 303 9.39 10.87 -11.22
CA ALA A 303 9.38 10.94 -12.68
C ALA A 303 8.79 12.26 -13.19
N ASP A 304 7.76 12.79 -12.53
CA ASP A 304 7.19 14.11 -12.79
C ASP A 304 8.22 15.23 -12.53
N GLN A 305 8.87 15.20 -11.38
CA GLN A 305 9.91 16.18 -11.01
C GLN A 305 11.09 16.18 -11.99
N LEU A 306 11.51 15.00 -12.44
CA LEU A 306 12.57 14.79 -13.42
C LEU A 306 12.16 15.15 -14.85
N GLY A 307 10.90 15.52 -15.10
CA GLY A 307 10.39 15.85 -16.44
C GLY A 307 10.30 14.63 -17.37
N ARG A 308 10.23 13.42 -16.81
CA ARG A 308 9.98 12.18 -17.56
C ARG A 308 8.49 11.96 -17.83
N LEU A 309 7.63 12.72 -17.16
CA LEU A 309 6.20 12.80 -17.40
C LEU A 309 5.86 14.13 -18.08
N GLY A 310 4.68 14.21 -18.70
CA GLY A 310 4.22 15.40 -19.41
C GLY A 310 2.92 15.13 -20.16
N ALA A 311 2.19 16.20 -20.48
CA ALA A 311 0.88 16.10 -21.12
C ALA A 311 0.88 15.18 -22.35
N GLY A 312 -0.06 14.24 -22.40
CA GLY A 312 -0.23 13.27 -23.49
C GLY A 312 0.69 12.04 -23.43
N ARG A 313 1.65 11.98 -22.48
CA ARG A 313 2.50 10.80 -22.32
C ARG A 313 1.71 9.59 -21.84
N ARG A 314 2.02 8.43 -22.39
CA ARG A 314 1.43 7.14 -22.04
C ARG A 314 2.27 6.46 -20.98
N VAL A 315 1.70 6.30 -19.79
CA VAL A 315 2.38 5.75 -18.62
C VAL A 315 1.70 4.46 -18.19
N LEU A 316 2.47 3.41 -17.97
CA LEU A 316 2.01 2.21 -17.30
C LEU A 316 2.57 2.19 -15.89
N ALA A 317 1.72 2.03 -14.88
CA ALA A 317 2.15 1.74 -13.53
C ALA A 317 1.66 0.34 -13.13
N ILE A 318 2.57 -0.55 -12.74
CA ILE A 318 2.25 -1.96 -12.52
C ILE A 318 2.91 -2.50 -11.25
N ALA A 319 2.20 -3.34 -10.51
CA ALA A 319 2.60 -3.83 -9.20
C ALA A 319 2.29 -5.31 -9.00
N PHE A 320 3.04 -5.92 -8.09
CA PHE A 320 2.79 -7.22 -7.49
C PHE A 320 3.09 -7.13 -5.99
N GLY A 321 2.32 -7.81 -5.15
CA GLY A 321 2.44 -7.76 -3.70
C GLY A 321 1.99 -9.04 -2.99
N ALA A 322 2.12 -9.03 -1.66
CA ALA A 322 1.65 -10.09 -0.78
C ALA A 322 0.13 -10.31 -0.91
N GLY A 323 -0.33 -11.56 -0.76
CA GLY A 323 -1.74 -11.94 -0.94
C GLY A 323 -1.96 -13.27 -1.67
N ALA A 324 -1.40 -13.51 -2.87
CA ALA A 324 -0.73 -12.53 -3.73
C ALA A 324 -1.73 -11.58 -4.40
N THR A 325 -1.39 -10.30 -4.47
CA THR A 325 -2.15 -9.28 -5.19
C THR A 325 -1.32 -8.72 -6.34
N TRP A 326 -1.97 -8.26 -7.40
CA TRP A 326 -1.31 -7.58 -8.51
C TRP A 326 -2.26 -6.57 -9.14
N GLY A 327 -1.70 -5.55 -9.77
CA GLY A 327 -2.50 -4.65 -10.57
C GLY A 327 -1.70 -3.60 -11.28
N GLY A 328 -2.40 -2.76 -12.02
CA GLY A 328 -1.81 -1.65 -12.71
C GLY A 328 -2.84 -0.74 -13.37
N VAL A 329 -2.33 0.41 -13.79
CA VAL A 329 -3.10 1.45 -14.47
C VAL A 329 -2.35 1.93 -15.71
N ALA A 330 -3.11 2.18 -16.77
CA ALA A 330 -2.67 2.91 -17.94
C ALA A 330 -3.14 4.36 -17.79
N LEU A 331 -2.21 5.31 -17.86
CA LEU A 331 -2.46 6.73 -17.67
C LEU A 331 -2.05 7.51 -18.93
N GLU A 332 -2.95 8.32 -19.49
CA GLU A 332 -2.56 9.44 -20.33
C GLU A 332 -2.29 10.63 -19.40
N TRP A 333 -1.02 11.02 -19.26
CA TRP A 333 -0.63 12.03 -18.29
C TRP A 333 -1.19 13.41 -18.67
N THR A 334 -1.74 14.13 -17.68
CA THR A 334 -2.45 15.40 -17.90
C THR A 334 -1.78 16.60 -17.25
N SER A 335 -1.04 16.39 -16.15
CA SER A 335 -0.45 17.50 -15.41
C SER A 335 0.60 18.23 -16.25
N THR A 336 0.53 19.56 -16.25
CA THR A 336 1.58 20.43 -16.78
C THR A 336 2.32 21.00 -15.59
N ARG A 337 3.58 20.59 -15.47
CA ARG A 337 4.56 20.87 -14.41
C ARG A 337 4.24 22.08 -13.51
N ALA A 338 3.97 21.84 -12.23
CA ALA A 338 4.27 22.78 -11.16
C ALA A 338 5.58 22.32 -10.50
N ALA A 339 6.68 23.07 -10.68
CA ALA A 339 7.98 22.68 -10.13
C ALA A 339 7.93 22.70 -8.60
N TRP A 340 8.33 21.61 -7.94
CA TRP A 340 8.75 21.69 -6.54
C TRP A 340 10.25 21.90 -6.43
N ALA A 341 10.65 22.73 -5.47
CA ALA A 341 12.01 22.77 -5.00
C ALA A 341 12.37 21.41 -4.38
N ALA A 342 13.33 20.71 -4.97
CA ALA A 342 13.90 19.48 -4.43
C ALA A 342 14.46 19.73 -3.02
N PRO A 343 14.35 18.78 -2.07
CA PRO A 343 15.12 18.84 -0.85
C PRO A 343 16.58 18.50 -1.19
N GLY A 344 17.43 19.53 -1.29
CA GLY A 344 18.87 19.33 -1.59
C GLY A 344 19.66 20.54 -2.08
N GLY A 345 19.04 21.69 -2.32
CA GLY A 345 19.75 22.95 -2.53
C GLY A 345 19.76 23.77 -1.24
N ALA A 346 20.95 24.01 -0.68
CA ALA A 346 21.15 24.72 0.57
C ALA A 346 20.46 26.11 0.60
N ASP A 347 19.37 26.23 1.36
CA ASP A 347 19.03 27.49 2.04
C ASP A 347 19.24 27.26 3.54
N ARG A 348 20.48 27.51 3.99
CA ARG A 348 20.90 27.38 5.40
C ARG A 348 20.28 28.45 6.32
N ASN A 349 19.32 29.27 5.86
CA ASN A 349 18.84 30.40 6.66
C ASN A 349 17.33 30.58 6.81
N ARG A 350 16.50 29.62 6.37
CA ARG A 350 15.07 29.62 6.73
C ARG A 350 14.82 28.72 7.95
N ARG A 351 14.75 29.37 9.11
CA ARG A 351 14.29 28.78 10.37
C ARG A 351 12.88 28.20 10.18
N VAL A 352 12.79 26.88 10.09
CA VAL A 352 11.54 26.14 10.31
C VAL A 352 11.06 26.47 11.74
N PRO A 353 9.77 26.82 11.96
CA PRO A 353 9.27 27.06 13.30
C PRO A 353 9.45 25.80 14.14
N ARG A 354 10.25 25.89 15.21
CA ARG A 354 10.40 24.82 16.20
C ARG A 354 9.02 24.47 16.76
N MET A 355 8.54 23.28 16.44
CA MET A 355 7.37 22.67 17.06
C MET A 355 7.69 22.48 18.55
N ARG A 356 7.27 23.42 19.40
CA ARG A 356 7.38 23.30 20.85
C ARG A 356 6.36 22.26 21.32
N GLN A 357 6.80 21.02 21.51
CA GLN A 357 6.07 20.05 22.31
C GLN A 357 6.02 20.55 23.77
N ALA A 358 4.85 20.99 24.21
CA ALA A 358 4.55 21.15 25.62
C ALA A 358 3.84 19.87 26.11
N VAL A 359 4.61 18.81 26.36
CA VAL A 359 4.13 17.68 27.16
C VAL A 359 4.19 18.12 28.62
N ARG A 360 3.06 18.59 29.16
CA ARG A 360 2.89 18.75 30.61
C ARG A 360 2.69 17.37 31.23
N LEU A 361 3.77 16.75 31.67
CA LEU A 361 3.74 15.69 32.67
C LEU A 361 3.24 16.28 34.00
N ARG A 362 1.97 16.08 34.33
CA ARG A 362 1.52 16.20 35.73
C ARG A 362 1.83 14.88 36.43
N ALA A 363 2.80 14.94 37.33
CA ALA A 363 3.05 13.91 38.32
C ALA A 363 1.77 13.68 39.15
N LEU A 364 1.23 12.46 39.09
CA LEU A 364 0.33 11.93 40.11
C LEU A 364 1.16 10.96 40.96
N GLN A 365 1.67 11.49 42.06
CA GLN A 365 2.17 10.67 43.17
C GLN A 365 0.99 9.95 43.83
N GLY A 366 1.02 8.62 43.74
CA GLY A 366 0.70 7.69 44.83
C GLY A 366 -0.73 7.64 45.38
N ARG A 367 -1.46 6.56 45.06
CA ARG A 367 -2.30 5.79 46.02
C ARG A 367 -2.39 4.32 45.56
N PRO A 368 -2.15 3.33 46.43
CA PRO A 368 -2.18 1.92 46.04
C PRO A 368 -3.64 1.43 45.90
N GLN A 369 -4.00 0.93 44.72
CA GLN A 369 -5.27 0.24 44.54
C GLN A 369 -5.17 -1.19 45.07
N ARG A 370 -6.08 -1.52 45.99
CA ARG A 370 -6.26 -2.87 46.53
C ARG A 370 -6.73 -3.81 45.42
N LEU A 371 -5.97 -4.88 45.18
CA LEU A 371 -6.38 -6.03 44.39
C LEU A 371 -7.64 -6.66 45.02
N HIS A 372 -8.78 -6.50 44.35
CA HIS A 372 -9.95 -7.32 44.63
C HIS A 372 -9.71 -8.73 44.08
N ARG A 373 -9.37 -9.66 44.98
CA ARG A 373 -9.45 -11.10 44.75
C ARG A 373 -10.86 -11.46 44.30
N VAL A 374 -10.99 -11.99 43.09
CA VAL A 374 -12.16 -12.76 42.65
C VAL A 374 -12.26 -13.99 43.55
N ARG A 375 -13.34 -14.09 44.34
CA ARG A 375 -13.66 -15.28 45.14
C ARG A 375 -14.36 -16.31 44.23
N PRO A 376 -14.02 -17.61 44.34
CA PRO A 376 -14.78 -18.65 43.65
C PRO A 376 -16.17 -18.78 44.30
N SER A 377 -17.20 -18.93 43.47
CA SER A 377 -18.58 -19.12 43.91
C SER A 377 -18.71 -20.41 44.71
N ARG A 378 -19.12 -20.29 45.97
CA ARG A 378 -19.52 -21.41 46.83
C ARG A 378 -20.84 -21.99 46.33
N ALA A 379 -20.81 -23.23 45.83
CA ALA A 379 -22.01 -24.07 45.78
C ALA A 379 -22.46 -24.40 47.22
N ARG A 380 -23.75 -24.24 47.51
CA ARG A 380 -24.37 -24.74 48.76
C ARG A 380 -24.98 -26.13 48.54
N PRO A 381 -25.01 -26.99 49.57
CA PRO A 381 -25.31 -28.40 49.44
C PRO A 381 -26.78 -28.75 49.72
N GLY A 382 -27.22 -29.88 49.17
CA GLY A 382 -28.22 -30.76 49.80
C GLY A 382 -29.46 -31.08 48.95
N ARG A 383 -29.51 -32.29 48.38
CA ARG A 383 -30.29 -33.43 48.91
C ARG A 383 -30.13 -34.65 48.00
N ALA A 384 -29.81 -35.79 48.62
CA ALA A 384 -29.73 -37.11 48.02
C ALA A 384 -31.13 -37.73 47.86
N ALA A 385 -31.34 -38.56 46.84
CA ALA A 385 -31.49 -40.03 46.99
C ALA A 385 -32.12 -40.73 45.76
N HIS A 386 -31.50 -41.87 45.42
CA HIS A 386 -32.05 -43.11 44.85
C HIS A 386 -32.56 -43.23 43.39
N ARG A 387 -31.80 -43.96 42.55
CA ARG A 387 -32.01 -45.38 42.10
C ARG A 387 -31.00 -45.67 40.97
N ALA A 388 -29.95 -46.48 41.17
CA ALA A 388 -29.88 -47.94 41.12
C ALA A 388 -30.07 -48.57 39.72
N ALA A 389 -28.97 -49.19 39.25
CA ALA A 389 -28.86 -50.53 38.62
C ALA A 389 -28.50 -50.65 37.12
N GLY A 390 -27.44 -51.45 36.87
CA GLY A 390 -27.15 -52.22 35.66
C GLY A 390 -26.19 -51.55 34.66
N GLY A 391 -25.09 -52.14 34.19
CA GLY A 391 -24.55 -53.48 34.34
C GLY A 391 -23.41 -53.68 33.32
N LEU A 392 -22.30 -54.22 33.82
CA LEU A 392 -21.33 -55.14 33.21
C LEU A 392 -20.78 -54.96 31.77
N ALA A 393 -19.45 -55.01 31.76
CA ALA A 393 -18.54 -55.26 30.64
C ALA A 393 -18.73 -56.64 29.98
N GLN A 394 -18.29 -56.77 28.72
CA GLN A 394 -17.15 -57.63 28.28
C GLN A 394 -17.22 -58.01 26.79
N HIS A 395 -16.02 -58.38 26.29
CA HIS A 395 -15.65 -59.09 25.07
C HIS A 395 -15.35 -58.23 23.83
N GLY A 396 -14.27 -58.45 23.11
CA GLY A 396 -13.31 -59.55 23.13
C GLY A 396 -12.50 -59.49 21.84
N ALA A 397 -11.20 -59.74 21.93
CA ALA A 397 -10.25 -59.54 20.84
C ALA A 397 -10.21 -60.70 19.82
N ALA A 398 -9.79 -60.33 18.60
CA ALA A 398 -8.84 -61.03 17.73
C ALA A 398 -9.33 -62.05 16.67
N ARG A 399 -8.90 -61.74 15.41
CA ARG A 399 -8.30 -62.60 14.36
C ARG A 399 -9.21 -63.68 13.72
N ALA A 400 -9.12 -64.03 12.43
CA ALA A 400 -8.34 -63.59 11.28
C ALA A 400 -8.92 -64.22 9.99
N ALA A 401 -8.58 -63.62 8.84
CA ALA A 401 -8.31 -64.23 7.54
C ALA A 401 -9.43 -64.80 6.63
N ARG A 402 -9.63 -64.05 5.52
CA ARG A 402 -9.65 -64.49 4.10
C ARG A 402 -10.73 -65.49 3.62
N ARG A 403 -11.61 -65.04 2.70
CA ARG A 403 -11.55 -65.25 1.22
C ARG A 403 -12.82 -64.68 0.54
N ARG A 404 -12.57 -63.90 -0.54
CA ARG A 404 -13.34 -63.45 -1.74
C ARG A 404 -14.82 -63.86 -1.95
N PRO A 405 -15.56 -63.19 -2.88
CA PRO A 405 -15.28 -61.93 -3.59
C PRO A 405 -15.92 -60.71 -2.93
#